data_AF-A0A3M4NXL4-F1
#
_entry.id   AF-A0A3M4NXL4-F1
#
_cell.length_a   1.000
_cell.length_b   1.000
_cell.length_c   1.000
_cell.angle_alpha   90.00
_cell.angle_beta   90.00
_cell.angle_gamma   90.00
#
_symmetry.space_group_name_H-M   'P 1'
#
loop_
_entity.id
_entity.type
_entity.pdbx_description
1 polymer ?
#
loop_
_entity_poly.entity_id
_entity_poly.type
_entity_poly.pdbx_seq_one_letter_code
_entity_poly.pdbx_strand_id
1 'polypeptide(L)'
;MRGYMELISFMKALSDGLLDYLPEDQRAGQLTVEEVIGQWMSSKSYYSSLSLRKDIVTYIRLQKSGDFSVDEILSWYDLCFIPERFGVEEHVFFSGILKSIDSHIEKKKKSFFAKYFSWAGCK
;
A
#
# COMPACT_ATOMS: atom_id res chain seq x y z
N MET A 1 3.36 -8.63 -18.57
CA MET A 1 2.49 -8.17 -17.46
C MET A 1 3.37 -7.50 -16.42
N ARG A 2 3.29 -6.18 -16.25
CA ARG A 2 3.89 -5.53 -15.08
C ARG A 2 2.94 -5.84 -13.92
N GLY A 3 3.17 -6.98 -13.25
CA GLY A 3 2.29 -7.50 -12.21
C GLY A 3 2.12 -6.50 -11.07
N TYR A 4 1.10 -6.69 -10.24
CA TYR A 4 0.73 -5.89 -9.07
C TYR A 4 1.78 -5.94 -7.94
N MET A 5 3.06 -5.81 -8.30
CA MET A 5 4.21 -6.10 -7.45
C MET A 5 4.33 -5.13 -6.30
N GLU A 6 3.97 -3.86 -6.49
CA GLU A 6 4.02 -2.90 -5.39
C GLU A 6 2.81 -3.06 -4.46
N LEU A 7 1.64 -3.45 -4.99
CA LEU A 7 0.52 -3.89 -4.15
C LEU A 7 0.88 -5.13 -3.32
N ILE A 8 1.44 -6.18 -3.93
CA ILE A 8 1.89 -7.39 -3.22
C ILE A 8 2.96 -7.02 -2.17
N SER A 9 3.93 -6.19 -2.53
CA SER A 9 4.96 -5.72 -1.59
C SER A 9 4.38 -4.92 -0.44
N PHE A 10 3.34 -4.11 -0.69
CA PHE A 10 2.65 -3.37 0.35
C PHE A 10 1.82 -4.29 1.26
N MET A 11 1.10 -5.24 0.68
CA MET A 11 0.31 -6.22 1.43
C MET A 11 1.17 -7.09 2.35
N LYS A 12 2.38 -7.47 1.91
CA LYS A 12 3.36 -8.13 2.78
C LYS A 12 3.75 -7.26 3.98
N ALA A 13 4.12 -6.01 3.72
CA ALA A 13 4.46 -5.07 4.80
C ALA A 13 3.28 -4.80 5.75
N LEU A 14 2.05 -4.85 5.23
CA LEU A 14 0.83 -4.71 6.03
C LEU A 14 0.58 -5.94 6.91
N SER A 15 0.70 -7.15 6.36
CA SER A 15 0.63 -8.39 7.12
C SER A 15 1.69 -8.44 8.22
N ASP A 16 2.95 -8.11 7.88
CA ASP A 16 4.07 -8.07 8.81
C ASP A 16 3.86 -7.04 9.93
N GLY A 17 3.45 -5.81 9.57
CA GLY A 17 3.24 -4.73 10.52
C GLY A 17 2.07 -4.96 11.47
N LEU A 18 1.03 -5.66 11.00
CA LEU A 18 -0.13 -6.04 11.81
C LEU A 18 0.08 -7.34 12.58
N LEU A 19 1.21 -8.01 12.37
CA LEU A 19 1.51 -9.33 12.93
C LEU A 19 0.40 -10.34 12.62
N ASP A 20 -0.11 -10.30 11.40
CA ASP A 20 -1.28 -11.08 11.00
C ASP A 20 -1.03 -12.59 11.13
N TYR A 21 0.22 -13.01 10.93
CA TYR A 21 0.69 -14.38 11.13
C TYR A 21 0.67 -14.88 12.60
N LEU A 22 0.45 -14.00 13.59
CA LEU A 22 0.33 -14.39 15.00
C LEU A 22 -1.13 -14.46 15.46
N PRO A 23 -1.47 -15.34 16.43
CA PRO A 23 -2.74 -15.29 17.16
C PRO A 23 -2.96 -13.95 17.87
N GLU A 24 -4.21 -13.49 17.97
CA GLU A 24 -4.54 -12.15 18.47
C GLU A 24 -3.98 -11.86 19.88
N ASP A 25 -3.99 -12.86 20.75
CA ASP A 25 -3.49 -12.81 22.13
C ASP A 25 -1.96 -12.66 22.22
N GLN A 26 -1.24 -12.91 21.12
CA GLN A 26 0.23 -12.86 21.05
C GLN A 26 0.75 -11.65 20.28
N ARG A 27 -0.13 -10.83 19.70
CA ARG A 27 0.26 -9.67 18.89
C ARG A 27 0.63 -8.45 19.75
N ALA A 28 1.85 -8.45 20.28
CA ALA A 28 2.43 -7.29 20.95
C ALA A 28 3.16 -6.37 19.96
N GLY A 29 2.87 -5.07 19.96
CA GLY A 29 3.60 -4.08 19.15
C GLY A 29 3.13 -3.96 17.69
N GLN A 30 1.85 -4.24 17.42
CA GLN A 30 1.25 -4.01 16.10
C GLN A 30 1.37 -2.56 15.68
N LEU A 31 1.73 -2.35 14.43
CA LEU A 31 1.67 -1.04 13.81
C LEU A 31 0.24 -0.73 13.40
N THR A 32 -0.14 0.54 13.49
CA THR A 32 -1.35 1.04 12.82
C THR A 32 -1.16 1.00 11.30
N VAL A 33 -2.28 0.94 10.57
CA VAL A 33 -2.26 0.98 9.09
C VAL A 33 -1.53 2.23 8.58
N GLU A 34 -1.72 3.37 9.24
CA GLU A 34 -1.04 4.62 8.87
C GLU A 34 0.47 4.56 9.11
N GLU A 35 0.92 3.90 10.19
CA GLU A 35 2.35 3.67 10.44
C GLU A 35 2.97 2.76 9.39
N VAL A 36 2.29 1.68 9.00
CA VAL A 36 2.75 0.80 7.90
C VAL A 36 2.85 1.60 6.60
N ILE A 37 1.83 2.39 6.25
CA ILE A 37 1.85 3.25 5.05
C ILE A 37 3.04 4.21 5.14
N GLY A 38 3.24 4.88 6.28
CA GLY A 38 4.35 5.79 6.50
C GLY A 38 5.71 5.12 6.31
N GLN A 39 5.92 3.96 6.91
CA GLN A 39 7.16 3.19 6.81
C GLN A 39 7.42 2.69 5.38
N TRP A 40 6.42 2.05 4.76
CA TRP A 40 6.52 1.57 3.39
C TRP A 40 6.80 2.72 2.41
N MET A 41 6.07 3.82 2.55
CA MET A 41 6.29 5.01 1.73
C MET A 41 7.69 5.55 1.95
N SER A 42 8.19 5.67 3.18
CA SER A 42 9.51 6.20 3.45
C SER A 42 10.64 5.38 2.82
N SER A 43 10.50 4.05 2.79
CA SER A 43 11.51 3.12 2.26
C SER A 43 11.51 3.00 0.74
N LYS A 44 10.43 3.38 0.06
CA LYS A 44 10.25 3.19 -1.39
C LYS A 44 10.53 4.45 -2.21
N SER A 45 10.88 4.27 -3.48
CA SER A 45 11.09 5.38 -4.42
C SER A 45 9.77 6.11 -4.73
N TYR A 46 9.85 7.35 -5.22
CA TYR A 46 8.66 8.09 -5.69
C TYR A 46 7.88 7.31 -6.78
N TYR A 47 8.60 6.67 -7.70
CA TYR A 47 7.98 5.86 -8.76
C TYR A 47 7.31 4.58 -8.22
N SER A 48 7.90 3.93 -7.22
CA SER A 48 7.29 2.80 -6.51
C SER A 48 5.99 3.23 -5.82
N SER A 49 5.98 4.39 -5.15
CA SER A 49 4.76 4.94 -4.55
C SER A 49 3.67 5.22 -5.60
N LEU A 50 4.03 5.79 -6.75
CA LEU A 50 3.09 5.99 -7.86
C LEU A 50 2.56 4.66 -8.42
N SER A 51 3.42 3.64 -8.51
CA SER A 51 3.02 2.31 -8.97
C SER A 51 2.07 1.65 -7.99
N LEU A 52 2.33 1.71 -6.68
CA LEU A 52 1.39 1.21 -5.65
C LEU A 52 0.02 1.86 -5.79
N ARG A 53 -0.03 3.19 -5.91
CA ARG A 53 -1.29 3.92 -6.11
C ARG A 53 -2.04 3.40 -7.35
N LYS A 54 -1.32 3.20 -8.46
CA LYS A 54 -1.91 2.69 -9.70
C LYS A 54 -2.41 1.26 -9.53
N ASP A 55 -1.65 0.40 -8.85
CA ASP A 55 -2.02 -0.99 -8.58
C ASP A 55 -3.31 -1.03 -7.75
N ILE A 56 -3.42 -0.24 -6.69
CA ILE A 56 -4.61 -0.13 -5.84
C ILE A 56 -5.83 0.37 -6.63
N VAL A 57 -5.69 1.45 -7.41
CA VAL A 57 -6.80 1.97 -8.23
C VAL A 57 -7.27 0.94 -9.24
N THR A 58 -6.33 0.19 -9.83
CA THR A 58 -6.66 -0.87 -10.78
C THR A 58 -7.36 -2.02 -10.08
N TYR A 59 -6.86 -2.45 -8.92
CA TYR A 59 -7.49 -3.47 -8.07
C TYR A 59 -8.94 -3.11 -7.74
N ILE A 60 -9.18 -1.91 -7.19
CA ILE A 60 -10.53 -1.44 -6.84
C ILE A 60 -11.46 -1.47 -8.05
N ARG A 61 -10.96 -1.06 -9.23
CA ARG A 61 -11.75 -1.06 -10.47
C ARG A 61 -12.12 -2.47 -10.90
N LEU A 62 -11.18 -3.42 -10.84
CA LEU A 62 -11.41 -4.82 -11.24
C LEU A 62 -12.41 -5.50 -10.31
N GLN A 63 -12.23 -5.35 -9.00
CA GLN A 63 -13.17 -5.81 -7.98
C GLN A 63 -14.59 -5.31 -8.23
N LYS A 64 -14.77 -4.00 -8.50
CA LYS A 64 -16.08 -3.43 -8.84
C LYS A 64 -16.69 -3.97 -10.13
N SER A 65 -15.87 -4.46 -11.07
CA SER A 65 -16.35 -5.12 -12.30
C SER A 65 -16.57 -6.62 -12.14
N GLY A 66 -16.35 -7.20 -10.95
CA GLY A 66 -16.44 -8.64 -10.70
C GLY A 66 -15.26 -9.44 -11.24
N ASP A 67 -14.12 -8.79 -11.50
CA ASP A 67 -12.86 -9.44 -11.86
C ASP A 67 -12.00 -9.60 -10.61
N PHE A 68 -11.90 -10.83 -10.15
CA PHE A 68 -11.18 -11.25 -8.94
C PHE A 68 -9.79 -11.83 -9.24
N SER A 69 -9.26 -11.62 -10.45
CA SER A 69 -7.94 -12.15 -10.86
C SER A 69 -6.80 -11.67 -9.96
N VAL A 70 -6.93 -10.50 -9.34
CA VAL A 70 -5.90 -10.00 -8.42
C VAL A 70 -6.01 -10.65 -7.04
N ASP A 71 -7.22 -10.99 -6.59
CA ASP A 71 -7.43 -11.73 -5.35
C ASP A 71 -6.84 -13.14 -5.44
N GLU A 72 -6.98 -13.79 -6.60
CA GLU A 72 -6.30 -15.05 -6.88
C GLU A 72 -4.78 -14.92 -6.71
N ILE A 73 -4.18 -13.87 -7.26
CA ILE A 73 -2.74 -13.60 -7.09
C ILE A 73 -2.39 -13.36 -5.62
N LEU A 74 -3.19 -12.60 -4.87
CA LEU A 74 -2.93 -12.34 -3.44
C LEU A 74 -3.05 -13.62 -2.60
N SER A 75 -4.00 -14.49 -2.92
CA SER A 75 -4.19 -15.79 -2.25
C SER A 75 -2.99 -16.72 -2.42
N TRP A 76 -2.26 -16.65 -3.53
CA TRP A 76 -1.03 -17.44 -3.72
C TRP A 76 0.09 -17.04 -2.74
N TYR A 77 -0.05 -15.90 -2.08
CA TYR A 77 0.88 -15.39 -1.08
C TYR A 77 0.28 -15.32 0.33
N ASP A 78 -0.91 -15.88 0.56
CA ASP A 78 -1.67 -15.77 1.82
C ASP A 78 -1.90 -14.32 2.26
N LEU A 79 -2.22 -13.42 1.30
CA LEU A 79 -2.40 -11.98 1.56
C LEU A 79 -3.87 -11.51 1.60
N CYS A 80 -4.84 -12.42 1.58
CA CYS A 80 -6.27 -12.11 1.68
C CYS A 80 -6.74 -12.18 3.13
N PHE A 81 -6.27 -11.26 3.98
CA PHE A 81 -6.56 -11.23 5.42
C PHE A 81 -7.40 -10.00 5.85
N ILE A 82 -7.70 -9.11 4.92
CA ILE A 82 -8.34 -7.82 5.23
C ILE A 82 -9.78 -7.99 5.75
N PRO A 83 -10.64 -8.81 5.14
CA PRO A 83 -12.00 -9.05 5.63
C PRO A 83 -12.00 -9.59 7.06
N GLU A 84 -11.14 -10.56 7.34
CA GLU A 84 -11.00 -11.19 8.65
C GLU A 84 -10.49 -10.18 9.69
N ARG A 85 -9.51 -9.35 9.31
CA ARG A 85 -8.86 -8.42 10.25
C ARG A 85 -9.69 -7.17 10.52
N PHE A 86 -10.35 -6.63 9.51
CA PHE A 86 -10.98 -5.31 9.55
C PHE A 86 -12.50 -5.33 9.38
N GLY A 87 -13.10 -6.50 9.10
CA GLY A 87 -14.55 -6.63 8.90
C GLY A 87 -15.06 -5.90 7.67
N VAL A 88 -14.18 -5.65 6.68
CA VAL A 88 -14.51 -4.94 5.44
C VAL A 88 -13.84 -5.62 4.25
N GLU A 89 -14.50 -5.56 3.10
CA GLU A 89 -13.92 -6.03 1.83
C GLU A 89 -12.62 -5.28 1.49
N GLU A 90 -11.68 -5.97 0.86
CA GLU A 90 -10.36 -5.43 0.45
C GLU A 90 -10.50 -4.12 -0.32
N HIS A 91 -11.39 -4.07 -1.31
CA HIS A 91 -11.55 -2.88 -2.14
C HIS A 91 -12.10 -1.67 -1.36
N VAL A 92 -12.88 -1.90 -0.29
CA VAL A 92 -13.38 -0.86 0.62
C VAL A 92 -12.22 -0.35 1.49
N PHE A 93 -11.45 -1.27 2.07
CA PHE A 93 -10.24 -0.94 2.83
C PHE A 93 -9.26 -0.10 2.00
N PHE A 94 -8.94 -0.56 0.78
CA PHE A 94 -8.02 0.15 -0.11
C PHE A 94 -8.53 1.53 -0.52
N SER A 95 -9.84 1.67 -0.73
CA SER A 95 -10.46 2.98 -0.98
C SER A 95 -10.26 3.93 0.21
N GLY A 96 -10.34 3.41 1.45
CA GLY A 96 -10.14 4.18 2.67
C GLY A 96 -8.71 4.72 2.83
N ILE A 97 -7.69 3.93 2.48
CA ILE A 97 -6.29 4.32 2.66
C ILE A 97 -5.72 5.15 1.50
N LEU A 98 -6.42 5.23 0.37
CA LEU A 98 -5.93 5.91 -0.84
C LEU A 98 -5.56 7.38 -0.59
N LYS A 99 -6.33 8.06 0.27
CA LYS A 99 -6.06 9.47 0.64
C LYS A 99 -4.73 9.62 1.37
N SER A 100 -4.37 8.66 2.24
CA SER A 100 -3.08 8.67 2.93
C SER A 100 -1.93 8.46 1.94
N ILE A 101 -2.08 7.48 1.05
CA ILE A 101 -1.13 7.22 -0.04
C ILE A 101 -0.89 8.46 -0.89
N ASP A 102 -1.95 9.14 -1.31
CA ASP A 102 -1.89 10.37 -2.12
C ASP A 102 -1.15 11.49 -1.38
N SER A 103 -1.40 11.66 -0.08
CA SER A 103 -0.68 12.63 0.76
C SER A 103 0.82 12.36 0.82
N HIS A 104 1.23 11.10 0.97
CA HIS A 104 2.63 10.71 0.98
C HIS A 104 3.32 10.91 -0.38
N ILE A 105 2.62 10.63 -1.48
CA ILE A 105 3.11 10.88 -2.84
C ILE A 105 3.35 12.38 -3.06
N GLU A 106 2.40 13.23 -2.67
CA GLU A 106 2.55 14.69 -2.82
C GLU A 106 3.69 15.24 -1.94
N LYS A 107 3.87 14.73 -0.72
CA LYS A 107 5.03 15.08 0.12
C LYS A 107 6.36 14.69 -0.56
N LYS A 108 6.45 13.48 -1.12
CA LYS A 108 7.64 13.02 -1.85
C LYS A 108 7.91 13.87 -3.09
N LYS A 109 6.87 14.20 -3.86
CA LYS A 109 6.95 15.06 -5.04
C LYS A 109 7.56 16.41 -4.70
N LYS A 110 7.04 17.08 -3.65
CA LYS A 110 7.58 18.37 -3.18
C LYS A 110 9.05 18.26 -2.78
N SER A 111 9.42 17.22 -2.03
CA SER A 111 10.82 16.98 -1.63
C SER A 111 11.72 16.73 -2.84
N PHE A 112 11.24 15.97 -3.83
CA PHE A 112 11.97 15.67 -5.05
C PHE A 112 12.23 16.93 -5.88
N PHE A 113 11.20 17.77 -6.08
CA PHE A 113 11.37 19.04 -6.78
C PHE A 113 12.27 20.01 -6.01
N ALA A 114 12.13 20.13 -4.69
CA ALA A 114 12.99 20.98 -3.88
C ALA A 114 14.47 20.58 -4.02
N LYS A 115 14.77 19.28 -3.98
CA LYS A 115 16.12 18.76 -4.23
C LYS A 115 16.60 19.10 -5.64
N TYR A 116 15.76 18.91 -6.66
CA TYR A 116 16.11 19.19 -8.05
C TYR A 116 16.44 20.68 -8.27
N PHE A 117 15.63 21.62 -7.76
CA PHE A 117 15.90 23.06 -7.86
C PHE A 117 17.15 23.48 -7.08
N SER A 118 17.39 22.89 -5.90
CA SER A 118 18.62 23.13 -5.15
C SER A 118 19.88 22.62 -5.87
N TRP A 119 19.75 21.52 -6.62
CA TRP A 119 20.85 20.96 -7.42
C TRP A 119 21.08 21.74 -8.72
N ALA A 120 20.02 22.26 -9.34
CA ALA A 120 20.10 23.07 -10.56
C ALA A 120 20.57 24.52 -10.34
N GLY A 121 20.90 24.91 -9.11
CA GLY A 121 21.51 26.21 -8.80
C GLY A 121 20.55 27.41 -8.83
N CYS A 122 19.24 27.19 -8.89
CA CYS A 122 18.26 28.26 -8.64
C CYS A 122 18.20 28.53 -7.13
N LYS A 123 18.99 29.50 -6.66
CA LYS A 123 18.82 30.14 -5.35
C LYS A 123 17.81 31.28 -5.46
#